data_AF-A0A9E3WPA4-F1
#
_entry.id   AF-A0A9E3WPA4-F1
#
_cell.length_a   1.000
_cell.length_b   1.000
_cell.length_c   1.000
_cell.angle_alpha   90.00
_cell.angle_beta   90.00
_cell.angle_gamma   90.00
#
_symmetry.space_group_name_H-M   'P 1'
#
loop_
_entity.id
_entity.type
_entity.pdbx_description
1 polymer ?
#
loop_
_entity_poly.entity_id
_entity_poly.type
_entity_poly.pdbx_seq_one_letter_code
_entity_poly.pdbx_strand_id
1 'polypeptide(L)'
;MPYPWTAAAERALHAASQLPLVGGAKYVDARDLLRGLLAEEESRAAVMLAQHGVTAEVVAARWPASPNAAPAPADGQIGAALSPALGDAVARAVGRLYELPGPPATEHLLLALVLDAGEVGAWLREQGLSADALIEAVYAIYSVTPGPVDMPPDCAVASAPRGAGPSHAVPVQPDSPSSSAALLRIVDAAANRAGEGLRVVEDVVRFALDDAHLTHVCKQIRHDLASALAPLPLADRLRARETTCDVGVAVDSPDEYARRDLAQVLAANFVRVEQALRSLEETLKVALPGAVRAVEQLRYRTYTLQRVVEITRAASARLAEASLYVLLDGRDSEGQFRQLADAIVAA
;
A
#
# COMPACT_ATOMS: atom_id res chain seq x y z
N MET A 1 -8.85 9.24 5.70
CA MET A 1 -8.95 8.18 4.66
C MET A 1 -7.60 7.46 4.58
N PRO A 2 -7.55 6.12 4.44
CA PRO A 2 -6.34 5.32 4.64
C PRO A 2 -5.34 5.28 3.46
N TYR A 3 -5.69 5.85 2.31
CA TYR A 3 -4.84 5.85 1.11
C TYR A 3 -4.58 7.28 0.62
N PRO A 4 -3.39 7.57 0.06
CA PRO A 4 -3.18 8.78 -0.72
C PRO A 4 -3.87 8.58 -2.08
N TRP A 5 -5.07 9.12 -2.27
CA TRP A 5 -5.84 8.94 -3.49
C TRP A 5 -5.33 9.86 -4.62
N THR A 6 -5.54 9.47 -5.88
CA THR A 6 -5.40 10.44 -6.99
C THR A 6 -6.38 11.61 -6.82
N ALA A 7 -6.06 12.79 -7.37
CA ALA A 7 -6.92 13.97 -7.27
C ALA A 7 -8.35 13.73 -7.81
N ALA A 8 -8.51 12.92 -8.87
CA ALA A 8 -9.83 12.56 -9.39
C ALA A 8 -10.62 11.67 -8.40
N ALA A 9 -9.94 10.71 -7.76
CA ALA A 9 -10.57 9.87 -6.74
C ALA A 9 -10.92 10.68 -5.48
N GLU A 10 -10.09 11.65 -5.08
CA GLU A 10 -10.40 12.55 -3.97
C GLU A 10 -11.64 13.40 -4.26
N ARG A 11 -11.75 13.96 -5.47
CA ARG A 11 -12.93 14.74 -5.85
C ARG A 11 -14.19 13.87 -5.95
N ALA A 12 -14.10 12.65 -6.46
CA ALA A 12 -15.23 11.71 -6.49
C ALA A 12 -15.70 11.34 -5.07
N LEU A 13 -14.77 11.05 -4.15
CA LEU A 13 -15.08 10.78 -2.73
C LEU A 13 -15.66 12.01 -2.04
N HIS A 14 -15.12 13.19 -2.34
CA HIS A 14 -15.66 14.45 -1.83
C HIS A 14 -17.07 14.68 -2.34
N ALA A 15 -17.33 14.54 -3.64
CA ALA A 15 -18.65 14.66 -4.24
C ALA A 15 -19.65 13.68 -3.61
N ALA A 16 -19.25 12.42 -3.39
CA ALA A 16 -20.06 11.44 -2.67
C ALA A 16 -20.42 11.89 -1.25
N SER A 17 -19.47 12.49 -0.52
CA SER A 17 -19.69 12.97 0.85
C SER A 17 -20.59 14.20 0.95
N GLN A 18 -20.76 14.95 -0.15
CA GLN A 18 -21.66 16.11 -0.21
C GLN A 18 -23.10 15.73 -0.56
N LEU A 19 -23.37 14.46 -0.87
CA LEU A 19 -24.73 14.01 -1.20
C LEU A 19 -25.58 13.89 0.08
N PRO A 20 -26.87 14.25 -0.01
CA PRO A 20 -27.80 14.07 1.11
C PRO A 20 -27.91 12.59 1.50
N LEU A 21 -27.46 12.27 2.73
CA LEU A 21 -27.45 10.91 3.23
C LEU A 21 -28.89 10.39 3.44
N VAL A 22 -29.16 9.19 2.96
CA VAL A 22 -30.50 8.58 3.03
C VAL A 22 -30.81 8.20 4.49
N GLY A 23 -31.99 8.60 4.98
CA GLY A 23 -32.53 8.10 6.25
C GLY A 23 -31.73 8.46 7.51
N GLY A 24 -30.93 9.53 7.49
CA GLY A 24 -30.08 9.91 8.63
C GLY A 24 -28.82 9.05 8.78
N ALA A 25 -28.38 8.39 7.70
CA ALA A 25 -27.10 7.69 7.67
C ALA A 25 -25.94 8.63 8.06
N LYS A 26 -24.90 8.04 8.68
CA LYS A 26 -23.69 8.74 9.15
C LYS A 26 -22.50 8.53 8.23
N TYR A 27 -22.67 7.75 7.17
CA TYR A 27 -21.60 7.21 6.35
C TYR A 27 -21.97 7.33 4.87
N VAL A 28 -20.95 7.48 4.03
CA VAL A 28 -21.08 7.36 2.57
C VAL A 28 -21.27 5.88 2.24
N ASP A 29 -22.35 5.56 1.55
CA ASP A 29 -22.63 4.20 1.09
C ASP A 29 -22.26 3.99 -0.40
N ALA A 30 -22.53 2.78 -0.92
CA ALA A 30 -22.18 2.43 -2.30
C ALA A 30 -22.94 3.28 -3.33
N ARG A 31 -24.17 3.72 -3.02
CA ARG A 31 -24.98 4.55 -3.91
C ARG A 31 -24.41 5.97 -3.97
N ASP A 32 -24.03 6.52 -2.83
CA ASP A 32 -23.41 7.84 -2.76
C ASP A 32 -22.07 7.86 -3.50
N LEU A 33 -21.25 6.81 -3.31
CA LEU A 33 -19.98 6.67 -4.03
C LEU A 33 -20.18 6.54 -5.54
N LEU A 34 -21.16 5.76 -6.00
CA LEU A 34 -21.46 5.63 -7.43
C LEU A 34 -21.82 6.98 -8.05
N ARG A 35 -22.63 7.79 -7.36
CA ARG A 35 -22.99 9.14 -7.81
C ARG A 35 -21.80 10.10 -7.77
N GLY A 36 -20.92 9.97 -6.77
CA GLY A 36 -19.66 10.72 -6.72
C GLY A 36 -18.71 10.40 -7.87
N LEU A 37 -18.61 9.12 -8.27
CA LEU A 37 -17.82 8.72 -9.45
C LEU A 37 -18.39 9.29 -10.74
N LEU A 38 -19.73 9.30 -10.89
CA LEU A 38 -20.39 9.86 -12.07
C LEU A 38 -20.33 11.39 -12.14
N ALA A 39 -20.11 12.08 -11.02
CA ALA A 39 -19.89 13.52 -10.99
C ALA A 39 -18.51 13.93 -11.53
N GLU A 40 -17.54 13.01 -11.52
CA GLU A 40 -16.23 13.18 -12.16
C GLU A 40 -16.27 12.59 -13.58
N GLU A 41 -16.97 13.26 -14.50
CA GLU A 41 -17.29 12.77 -15.86
C GLU A 41 -16.07 12.37 -16.69
N GLU A 42 -14.93 13.03 -16.50
CA GLU A 42 -13.68 12.73 -17.22
C GLU A 42 -12.86 11.60 -16.56
N SER A 43 -13.32 11.07 -15.43
CA SER A 43 -12.62 9.98 -14.74
C SER A 43 -12.74 8.67 -15.50
N ARG A 44 -11.73 7.81 -15.35
CA ARG A 44 -11.73 6.47 -15.95
C ARG A 44 -12.91 5.63 -15.48
N ALA A 45 -13.29 5.76 -14.21
CA ALA A 45 -14.48 5.10 -13.68
C ALA A 45 -15.76 5.55 -14.40
N ALA A 46 -15.95 6.87 -14.59
CA ALA A 46 -17.11 7.39 -15.31
C ALA A 46 -17.14 6.91 -16.78
N VAL A 47 -15.99 6.88 -17.45
CA VAL A 47 -15.86 6.34 -18.81
C VAL A 47 -16.24 4.85 -18.87
N MET A 48 -15.74 4.03 -17.95
CA MET A 48 -16.05 2.60 -17.88
C MET A 48 -17.53 2.34 -17.55
N LEU A 49 -18.13 3.14 -16.67
CA LEU A 49 -19.56 3.10 -16.37
C LEU A 49 -20.40 3.45 -17.61
N ALA A 50 -20.03 4.51 -18.33
CA ALA A 50 -20.72 4.94 -19.54
C ALA A 50 -20.68 3.88 -20.66
N GLN A 51 -19.59 3.13 -20.80
CA GLN A 51 -19.49 2.00 -21.74
C GLN A 51 -20.53 0.89 -21.48
N HIS A 52 -21.01 0.78 -20.25
CA HIS A 52 -22.04 -0.18 -19.83
C HIS A 52 -23.42 0.47 -19.69
N GLY A 53 -23.61 1.68 -20.23
CA GLY A 53 -24.89 2.41 -20.15
C GLY A 53 -25.23 2.92 -18.74
N VAL A 54 -24.28 2.89 -17.80
CA VAL A 54 -24.47 3.43 -16.45
C VAL A 54 -24.13 4.92 -16.46
N THR A 55 -25.15 5.76 -16.56
CA THR A 55 -25.01 7.23 -16.54
C THR A 55 -25.64 7.83 -15.29
N ALA A 56 -25.35 9.12 -15.04
CA ALA A 56 -25.93 9.86 -13.92
C ALA A 56 -27.48 9.86 -13.97
N GLU A 57 -28.07 9.94 -15.15
CA GLU A 57 -29.52 9.91 -15.37
C GLU A 57 -30.11 8.54 -15.01
N VAL A 58 -29.47 7.45 -15.46
CA VAL A 58 -29.92 6.08 -15.17
C VAL A 58 -29.86 5.81 -13.66
N VAL A 59 -28.76 6.21 -13.01
CA VAL A 59 -28.59 6.06 -11.56
C VAL A 59 -29.60 6.91 -10.79
N ALA A 60 -29.85 8.15 -11.22
CA ALA A 60 -30.84 9.03 -10.60
C ALA A 60 -32.28 8.51 -10.75
N ALA A 61 -32.61 7.89 -11.88
CA ALA A 61 -33.92 7.25 -12.11
C ALA A 61 -34.11 6.01 -11.22
N ARG A 62 -33.05 5.19 -11.04
CA ARG A 62 -33.09 3.97 -10.24
C ARG A 62 -33.15 4.25 -8.74
N TRP A 63 -32.32 5.19 -8.27
CA TRP A 63 -32.25 5.61 -6.87
C TRP A 63 -32.48 7.12 -6.76
N PRO A 64 -33.75 7.57 -6.84
CA PRO A 64 -34.08 8.98 -6.76
C PRO A 64 -33.62 9.59 -5.44
N ALA A 65 -33.24 10.86 -5.48
CA ALA A 65 -32.94 11.62 -4.27
C ALA A 65 -34.18 11.62 -3.36
N SER A 66 -33.97 11.33 -2.08
CA SER A 66 -35.09 11.34 -1.13
C SER A 66 -35.51 12.80 -0.89
N PRO A 67 -36.79 13.17 -1.04
CA PRO A 67 -37.24 14.56 -0.80
C PRO A 67 -37.08 14.99 0.66
N ASN A 68 -36.94 14.02 1.58
CA ASN A 68 -36.70 14.24 3.02
C ASN A 68 -35.22 14.08 3.41
N ALA A 69 -34.29 14.08 2.45
CA ALA A 69 -32.89 13.99 2.79
C ALA A 69 -32.42 15.30 3.45
N ALA A 70 -31.76 15.18 4.61
CA ALA A 70 -31.19 16.34 5.28
C ALA A 70 -30.09 16.95 4.39
N PRO A 71 -29.97 18.29 4.31
CA PRO A 71 -28.86 18.92 3.61
C PRO A 71 -27.53 18.42 4.20
N ALA A 72 -26.51 18.33 3.36
CA ALA A 72 -25.16 18.02 3.82
C ALA A 72 -24.78 18.99 4.96
N PRO A 73 -24.10 18.52 6.01
CA PRO A 73 -23.70 19.37 7.13
C PRO A 73 -22.92 20.59 6.61
N ALA A 74 -23.36 21.80 7.02
CA ALA A 74 -22.84 23.07 6.52
C ALA A 74 -21.39 23.36 6.95
N ASP A 75 -20.91 22.66 7.98
CA ASP A 75 -19.53 22.74 8.40
C ASP A 75 -18.72 21.77 7.55
N GLY A 76 -17.74 22.31 6.82
CA GLY A 76 -16.73 21.58 6.05
C GLY A 76 -15.82 20.67 6.90
N GLN A 77 -16.38 19.96 7.88
CA GLN A 77 -15.80 18.76 8.48
C GLN A 77 -15.73 17.70 7.39
N ILE A 78 -14.57 17.68 6.75
CA ILE A 78 -14.10 16.65 5.84
C ILE A 78 -14.45 15.26 6.39
N GLY A 79 -15.36 14.58 5.71
CA GLY A 79 -15.42 13.13 5.62
C GLY A 79 -16.48 12.45 6.49
N ALA A 80 -17.71 12.33 5.97
CA ALA A 80 -18.50 11.13 6.28
C ALA A 80 -17.63 9.91 5.90
N ALA A 81 -17.31 9.06 6.88
CA ALA A 81 -16.52 7.87 6.62
C ALA A 81 -17.28 6.95 5.67
N LEU A 82 -16.56 6.17 4.86
CA LEU A 82 -17.18 5.09 4.10
C LEU A 82 -17.86 4.13 5.08
N SER A 83 -19.00 3.57 4.69
CA SER A 83 -19.62 2.50 5.46
C SER A 83 -18.60 1.34 5.62
N PRO A 84 -18.63 0.58 6.74
CA PRO A 84 -17.66 -0.51 6.94
C PRO A 84 -17.60 -1.51 5.79
N ALA A 85 -18.77 -1.90 5.25
CA ALA A 85 -18.86 -2.81 4.10
C ALA A 85 -18.19 -2.23 2.84
N LEU A 86 -18.40 -0.94 2.58
CA LEU A 86 -17.78 -0.27 1.44
C LEU A 86 -16.28 -0.07 1.66
N GLY A 87 -15.85 0.24 2.88
CA GLY A 87 -14.43 0.33 3.25
C GLY A 87 -13.68 -1.00 3.01
N ASP A 88 -14.30 -2.12 3.39
CA ASP A 88 -13.75 -3.46 3.12
C ASP A 88 -13.69 -3.76 1.62
N ALA A 89 -14.72 -3.37 0.85
CA ALA A 89 -14.73 -3.52 -0.60
C ALA A 89 -13.62 -2.71 -1.27
N VAL A 90 -13.38 -1.48 -0.80
CA VAL A 90 -12.27 -0.63 -1.25
C VAL A 90 -10.92 -1.26 -0.95
N ALA A 91 -10.71 -1.79 0.26
CA ALA A 91 -9.47 -2.47 0.61
C ALA A 91 -9.20 -3.70 -0.29
N ARG A 92 -10.24 -4.48 -0.60
CA ARG A 92 -10.13 -5.60 -1.55
C ARG A 92 -9.78 -5.14 -2.97
N ALA A 93 -10.41 -4.07 -3.45
CA ALA A 93 -10.13 -3.54 -4.78
C ALA A 93 -8.69 -3.02 -4.92
N VAL A 94 -8.20 -2.29 -3.91
CA VAL A 94 -6.78 -1.87 -3.84
C VAL A 94 -5.84 -3.07 -3.84
N GLY A 95 -6.16 -4.13 -3.10
CA GLY A 95 -5.36 -5.36 -3.09
C GLY A 95 -5.34 -6.08 -4.45
N ARG A 96 -6.41 -6.01 -5.25
CA ARG A 96 -6.47 -6.68 -6.56
C ARG A 96 -5.73 -5.93 -7.68
N LEU A 97 -5.51 -4.63 -7.52
CA LEU A 97 -4.83 -3.77 -8.49
C LEU A 97 -3.46 -3.29 -7.97
N TYR A 98 -2.83 -4.07 -7.08
CA TYR A 98 -1.58 -3.70 -6.42
C TYR A 98 -0.39 -3.53 -7.38
N GLU A 99 -0.47 -4.10 -8.59
CA GLU A 99 0.56 -4.02 -9.63
C GLU A 99 0.52 -2.69 -10.39
N LEU A 100 -0.52 -1.87 -10.18
CA LEU A 100 -0.62 -0.58 -10.84
C LEU A 100 0.38 0.43 -10.26
N PRO A 101 1.03 1.24 -11.12
CA PRO A 101 1.91 2.29 -10.66
C PRO A 101 1.09 3.45 -10.06
N GLY A 102 1.55 3.95 -8.92
CA GLY A 102 1.04 5.18 -8.32
C GLY A 102 -0.10 4.98 -7.30
N PRO A 103 -0.71 6.09 -6.84
CA PRO A 103 -1.76 6.06 -5.83
C PRO A 103 -3.07 5.43 -6.34
N PRO A 104 -3.90 4.84 -5.44
CA PRO A 104 -5.23 4.37 -5.81
C PRO A 104 -6.08 5.45 -6.49
N ALA A 105 -6.79 5.03 -7.53
CA ALA A 105 -7.51 5.89 -8.48
C ALA A 105 -9.00 5.52 -8.60
N THR A 106 -9.73 6.22 -9.47
CA THR A 106 -11.18 6.08 -9.63
C THR A 106 -11.62 4.66 -10.01
N GLU A 107 -10.82 3.94 -10.79
CA GLU A 107 -10.99 2.54 -11.17
C GLU A 107 -10.97 1.59 -9.96
N HIS A 108 -10.24 1.92 -8.89
CA HIS A 108 -10.23 1.14 -7.66
C HIS A 108 -11.56 1.29 -6.91
N LEU A 109 -12.13 2.50 -6.91
CA LEU A 109 -13.44 2.78 -6.33
C LEU A 109 -14.55 2.11 -7.14
N LEU A 110 -14.45 2.10 -8.47
CA LEU A 110 -15.37 1.36 -9.33
C LEU A 110 -15.30 -0.15 -9.09
N LEU A 111 -14.08 -0.72 -9.04
CA LEU A 111 -13.88 -2.13 -8.72
C LEU A 111 -14.44 -2.47 -7.33
N ALA A 112 -14.29 -1.57 -6.35
CA ALA A 112 -14.89 -1.73 -5.03
C ALA A 112 -16.41 -1.83 -5.08
N LEU A 113 -17.08 -0.97 -5.87
CA LEU A 113 -18.54 -1.03 -6.04
C LEU A 113 -18.98 -2.34 -6.69
N VAL A 114 -18.25 -2.86 -7.67
CA VAL A 114 -18.58 -4.15 -8.31
C VAL A 114 -18.33 -5.33 -7.38
N LEU A 115 -17.34 -5.24 -6.49
CA LEU A 115 -17.04 -6.24 -5.46
C LEU A 115 -17.93 -6.13 -4.21
N ASP A 116 -18.74 -5.07 -4.11
CA ASP A 116 -19.69 -4.90 -3.02
C ASP A 116 -20.84 -5.90 -3.14
N ALA A 117 -21.22 -6.51 -2.03
CA ALA A 117 -22.28 -7.51 -1.99
C ALA A 117 -23.68 -6.88 -1.89
N GLY A 118 -23.78 -5.55 -1.77
CA GLY A 118 -25.03 -4.81 -1.67
C GLY A 118 -25.76 -4.64 -3.00
N GLU A 119 -26.89 -3.93 -2.94
CA GLU A 119 -27.79 -3.70 -4.08
C GLU A 119 -27.06 -3.06 -5.27
N VAL A 120 -26.20 -2.06 -5.01
CA VAL A 120 -25.46 -1.35 -6.06
C VAL A 120 -24.49 -2.27 -6.79
N GLY A 121 -23.71 -3.07 -6.06
CA GLY A 121 -22.77 -4.01 -6.67
C GLY A 121 -23.47 -5.16 -7.40
N ALA A 122 -24.63 -5.62 -6.93
CA ALA A 122 -25.46 -6.56 -7.66
C ALA A 122 -25.98 -5.95 -8.98
N TRP A 123 -26.52 -4.74 -8.92
CA TRP A 123 -27.05 -4.04 -10.10
C TRP A 123 -25.97 -3.72 -11.13
N LEU A 124 -24.78 -3.27 -10.73
CA LEU A 124 -23.66 -3.04 -11.66
C LEU A 124 -23.26 -4.32 -12.41
N ARG A 125 -23.29 -5.47 -11.72
CA ARG A 125 -23.06 -6.77 -12.36
C ARG A 125 -24.16 -7.15 -13.35
N GLU A 126 -25.41 -6.81 -13.06
CA GLU A 126 -26.53 -6.97 -14.00
C GLU A 126 -26.38 -6.08 -15.25
N GLN A 127 -25.76 -4.90 -15.11
CA GLN A 127 -25.41 -4.02 -16.25
C GLN A 127 -24.20 -4.54 -17.05
N GLY A 128 -23.64 -5.69 -16.68
CA GLY A 128 -22.53 -6.33 -17.39
C GLY A 128 -21.14 -5.97 -16.88
N LEU A 129 -21.02 -5.17 -15.82
CA LEU A 129 -19.70 -4.92 -15.21
C LEU A 129 -19.23 -6.17 -14.45
N SER A 130 -18.10 -6.73 -14.86
CA SER A 130 -17.43 -7.82 -14.14
C SER A 130 -16.14 -7.32 -13.49
N ALA A 131 -15.84 -7.80 -12.28
CA ALA A 131 -14.59 -7.47 -11.60
C ALA A 131 -13.38 -7.91 -12.43
N ASP A 132 -13.43 -9.10 -13.03
CA ASP A 132 -12.32 -9.62 -13.83
C ASP A 132 -12.13 -8.81 -15.12
N ALA A 133 -13.23 -8.47 -15.80
CA ALA A 133 -13.18 -7.65 -17.02
C ALA A 133 -12.67 -6.22 -16.73
N LEU A 134 -13.03 -5.64 -15.58
CA LEU A 134 -12.51 -4.34 -15.14
C LEU A 134 -11.03 -4.41 -14.83
N ILE A 135 -10.55 -5.46 -14.15
CA ILE A 135 -9.12 -5.64 -13.85
C ILE A 135 -8.32 -5.74 -15.17
N GLU A 136 -8.77 -6.57 -16.10
CA GLU A 136 -8.16 -6.69 -17.44
C GLU A 136 -8.14 -5.35 -18.19
N ALA A 137 -9.26 -4.62 -18.21
CA ALA A 137 -9.35 -3.31 -18.86
C ALA A 137 -8.40 -2.29 -18.21
N VAL A 138 -8.31 -2.28 -16.88
CA VAL A 138 -7.41 -1.39 -16.15
C VAL A 138 -5.95 -1.74 -16.45
N TYR A 139 -5.56 -3.00 -16.41
CA TYR A 139 -4.21 -3.45 -16.74
C TYR A 139 -3.83 -3.12 -18.18
N ALA A 140 -4.74 -3.30 -19.13
CA ALA A 140 -4.52 -2.90 -20.52
C ALA A 140 -4.25 -1.38 -20.64
N ILE A 141 -4.99 -0.54 -19.92
CA ILE A 141 -4.78 0.92 -19.92
C ILE A 141 -3.41 1.30 -19.37
N TYR A 142 -2.94 0.61 -18.33
CA TYR A 142 -1.62 0.84 -17.73
C TYR A 142 -0.49 0.08 -18.42
N SER A 143 -0.78 -0.67 -19.50
CA SER A 143 0.18 -1.56 -20.17
C SER A 143 0.87 -2.54 -19.20
N VAL A 144 0.13 -2.96 -18.16
CA VAL A 144 0.56 -3.99 -17.22
C VAL A 144 0.08 -5.33 -17.79
N THR A 145 0.98 -6.29 -17.93
CA THR A 145 0.61 -7.64 -18.35
C THR A 145 0.49 -8.51 -17.10
N PRO A 146 -0.71 -8.88 -16.65
CA PRO A 146 -0.87 -9.76 -15.50
C PRO A 146 -0.40 -11.17 -15.87
N GLY A 147 0.70 -11.62 -15.27
CA GLY A 147 1.23 -12.95 -15.52
C GLY A 147 2.67 -13.13 -15.06
N PRO A 148 3.15 -14.38 -14.95
CA PRO A 148 4.56 -14.64 -14.76
C PRO A 148 5.35 -14.11 -15.97
N VAL A 149 6.46 -13.43 -15.71
CA VAL A 149 7.33 -12.83 -16.73
C VAL A 149 7.82 -13.90 -17.71
N ASP A 150 7.68 -13.66 -19.02
CA ASP A 150 8.22 -14.53 -20.07
C ASP A 150 9.75 -14.58 -19.99
N MET A 151 10.29 -15.77 -19.72
CA MET A 151 11.73 -16.04 -19.73
C MET A 151 12.21 -16.39 -21.15
N PRO A 152 13.32 -15.83 -21.66
CA PRO A 152 13.81 -16.14 -23.00
C PRO A 152 14.25 -17.60 -23.17
N PRO A 153 14.19 -18.15 -24.41
CA PRO A 153 14.21 -19.59 -24.68
C PRO A 153 15.57 -20.29 -24.54
N ASP A 154 16.64 -19.58 -24.16
CA ASP A 154 17.99 -20.16 -24.08
C ASP A 154 18.28 -20.89 -22.75
N CYS A 155 17.26 -21.10 -21.91
CA CYS A 155 17.33 -21.98 -20.75
C CYS A 155 17.24 -23.48 -21.13
N ALA A 156 18.01 -23.91 -22.13
CA ALA A 156 18.29 -25.33 -22.31
C ALA A 156 19.42 -25.73 -21.34
N VAL A 157 19.05 -26.50 -20.32
CA VAL A 157 19.95 -27.01 -19.29
C VAL A 157 21.07 -27.84 -19.92
N ALA A 158 22.25 -27.23 -20.10
CA ALA A 158 23.46 -27.95 -20.49
C ALA A 158 23.86 -28.89 -19.34
N SER A 159 23.54 -30.18 -19.50
CA SER A 159 23.94 -31.23 -18.57
C SER A 159 25.43 -31.55 -18.79
N ALA A 160 26.27 -31.14 -17.85
CA ALA A 160 27.68 -31.54 -17.82
C ALA A 160 27.83 -33.06 -17.54
N PRO A 161 28.89 -33.72 -18.06
CA PRO A 161 29.03 -35.17 -17.98
C PRO A 161 29.42 -35.61 -16.56
N ARG A 162 28.69 -36.59 -16.01
CA ARG A 162 28.97 -37.18 -14.69
C ARG A 162 30.09 -38.21 -14.80
N GLY A 163 31.16 -38.01 -14.02
CA GLY A 163 32.21 -39.01 -13.80
C GLY A 163 31.69 -40.22 -13.02
N ALA A 164 32.10 -41.41 -13.44
CA ALA A 164 31.71 -42.69 -12.88
C ALA A 164 32.36 -42.95 -11.51
N GLY A 165 31.55 -43.23 -10.49
CA GLY A 165 31.93 -43.79 -9.19
C GLY A 165 30.81 -44.74 -8.71
N PRO A 166 31.14 -45.82 -7.97
CA PRO A 166 30.25 -46.97 -7.86
C PRO A 166 29.04 -46.69 -6.96
N SER A 167 27.93 -47.24 -7.44
CA SER A 167 26.56 -47.18 -6.92
C SER A 167 26.43 -47.79 -5.52
N HIS A 168 26.04 -46.95 -4.56
CA HIS A 168 25.08 -47.35 -3.53
C HIS A 168 23.82 -46.50 -3.72
N ALA A 169 22.99 -46.94 -4.67
CA ALA A 169 21.69 -46.37 -4.95
C ALA A 169 20.72 -46.63 -3.79
N VAL A 170 20.60 -45.65 -2.90
CA VAL A 170 19.30 -45.34 -2.30
C VAL A 170 18.61 -44.41 -3.30
N PRO A 171 17.43 -44.76 -3.86
CA PRO A 171 16.73 -43.86 -4.76
C PRO A 171 16.16 -42.71 -3.94
N VAL A 172 16.92 -41.63 -3.80
CA VAL A 172 16.36 -40.33 -3.42
C VAL A 172 15.68 -39.81 -4.68
N GLN A 173 14.35 -39.94 -4.72
CA GLN A 173 13.54 -39.22 -5.70
C GLN A 173 13.79 -37.71 -5.52
N PRO A 174 13.71 -36.89 -6.59
CA PRO A 174 13.73 -35.45 -6.42
C PRO A 174 12.45 -35.07 -5.69
N ASP A 175 12.54 -34.90 -4.37
CA ASP A 175 11.45 -34.38 -3.56
C ASP A 175 11.10 -33.00 -4.12
N SER A 176 9.96 -32.89 -4.79
CA SER A 176 9.27 -31.62 -4.96
C SER A 176 9.32 -30.90 -3.61
N PRO A 177 9.76 -29.63 -3.52
CA PRO A 177 9.91 -28.97 -2.24
C PRO A 177 8.57 -29.09 -1.51
N SER A 178 8.58 -29.74 -0.34
CA SER A 178 7.38 -29.80 0.48
C SER A 178 6.89 -28.37 0.69
N SER A 179 5.58 -28.13 0.55
CA SER A 179 4.99 -26.78 0.65
C SER A 179 5.51 -26.01 1.89
N SER A 180 5.83 -26.73 2.97
CA SER A 180 6.45 -26.20 4.18
C SER A 180 7.86 -25.62 3.98
N ALA A 181 8.74 -26.26 3.21
CA ALA A 181 10.09 -25.74 2.94
C ALA A 181 10.05 -24.45 2.10
N ALA A 182 9.17 -24.38 1.10
CA ALA A 182 8.97 -23.17 0.29
C ALA A 182 8.44 -21.99 1.13
N LEU A 183 7.48 -22.24 2.02
CA LEU A 183 6.97 -21.22 2.94
C LEU A 183 8.06 -20.66 3.85
N LEU A 184 8.92 -21.51 4.41
CA LEU A 184 10.03 -21.08 5.27
C LEU A 184 11.06 -20.23 4.52
N ARG A 185 11.30 -20.52 3.23
CA ARG A 185 12.16 -19.69 2.35
C ARG A 185 11.60 -18.29 2.17
N ILE A 186 10.30 -18.19 1.90
CA ILE A 186 9.63 -16.90 1.72
C ILE A 186 9.72 -16.07 3.00
N VAL A 187 9.42 -16.69 4.17
CA VAL A 187 9.53 -16.00 5.47
C VAL A 187 10.95 -15.51 5.72
N ASP A 188 11.97 -16.33 5.48
CA ASP A 188 13.36 -15.93 5.68
C ASP A 188 13.79 -14.78 4.75
N ALA A 189 13.48 -14.89 3.46
CA ALA A 189 13.81 -13.86 2.46
C ALA A 189 13.14 -12.52 2.79
N ALA A 190 11.85 -12.53 3.13
CA ALA A 190 11.12 -11.34 3.52
C ALA A 190 11.64 -10.75 4.85
N ALA A 191 11.94 -11.58 5.85
CA ALA A 191 12.52 -11.12 7.12
C ALA A 191 13.86 -10.41 6.90
N ASN A 192 14.71 -10.98 6.04
CA ASN A 192 16.01 -10.42 5.70
C ASN A 192 15.87 -9.09 4.97
N ARG A 193 15.00 -9.00 3.96
CA ARG A 193 14.74 -7.74 3.22
C ARG A 193 14.23 -6.63 4.13
N ALA A 194 13.31 -6.94 5.04
CA ALA A 194 12.81 -5.98 6.03
C ALA A 194 13.91 -5.54 7.00
N GLY A 195 14.72 -6.48 7.49
CA GLY A 195 15.84 -6.19 8.40
C GLY A 195 16.90 -5.29 7.77
N GLU A 196 17.35 -5.60 6.55
CA GLU A 196 18.35 -4.82 5.82
C GLU A 196 17.82 -3.43 5.45
N GLY A 197 16.58 -3.33 4.95
CA GLY A 197 15.99 -2.03 4.63
C GLY A 197 15.87 -1.13 5.88
N LEU A 198 15.44 -1.68 7.01
CA LEU A 198 15.40 -0.95 8.28
C LEU A 198 16.79 -0.55 8.78
N ARG A 199 17.82 -1.35 8.49
CA ARG A 199 19.20 -1.02 8.85
C ARG A 199 19.72 0.17 8.05
N VAL A 200 19.43 0.23 6.75
CA VAL A 200 19.77 1.39 5.92
C VAL A 200 19.04 2.64 6.41
N VAL A 201 17.74 2.55 6.72
CA VAL A 201 16.99 3.67 7.31
C VAL A 201 17.61 4.12 8.62
N GLU A 202 17.96 3.19 9.51
CA GLU A 202 18.62 3.47 10.78
C GLU A 202 19.94 4.22 10.60
N ASP A 203 20.77 3.81 9.64
CA ASP A 203 22.05 4.46 9.37
C ASP A 203 21.85 5.88 8.85
N VAL A 204 20.85 6.12 7.99
CA VAL A 204 20.53 7.49 7.53
C VAL A 204 20.04 8.36 8.69
N VAL A 205 19.11 7.89 9.53
CA VAL A 205 18.62 8.71 10.65
C VAL A 205 19.71 8.94 11.71
N ARG A 206 20.62 7.98 11.89
CA ARG A 206 21.73 8.09 12.85
C ARG A 206 22.82 9.03 12.37
N PHE A 207 23.25 8.90 11.12
CA PHE A 207 24.46 9.55 10.64
C PHE A 207 24.20 10.78 9.76
N ALA A 208 23.02 10.91 9.16
CA ALA A 208 22.67 12.08 8.36
C ALA A 208 21.71 13.03 9.07
N LEU A 209 20.85 12.51 9.97
CA LEU A 209 19.90 13.34 10.74
C LEU A 209 20.29 13.53 12.21
N ASP A 210 21.29 12.79 12.71
CA ASP A 210 21.71 12.79 14.12
C ASP A 210 20.54 12.61 15.12
N ASP A 211 19.48 11.90 14.72
CA ASP A 211 18.25 11.76 15.52
C ASP A 211 18.30 10.48 16.37
N ALA A 212 18.63 10.65 17.65
CA ALA A 212 18.72 9.56 18.61
C ALA A 212 17.39 8.84 18.85
N HIS A 213 16.26 9.56 18.79
CA HIS A 213 14.94 8.98 19.01
C HIS A 213 14.54 8.07 17.85
N LEU A 214 14.65 8.57 16.61
CA LEU A 214 14.34 7.79 15.40
C LEU A 214 15.28 6.59 15.24
N THR A 215 16.56 6.76 15.60
CA THR A 215 17.51 5.64 15.68
C THR A 215 17.00 4.54 16.63
N HIS A 216 16.52 4.92 17.81
CA HIS A 216 15.96 3.96 18.77
C HIS A 216 14.70 3.29 18.23
N VAL A 217 13.80 4.03 17.58
CA VAL A 217 12.58 3.48 16.97
C VAL A 217 12.93 2.44 15.90
N CYS A 218 13.90 2.71 15.01
CA CYS A 218 14.35 1.75 14.00
C CYS A 218 14.88 0.47 14.64
N LYS A 219 15.77 0.61 15.65
CA LYS A 219 16.31 -0.53 16.41
C LYS A 219 15.20 -1.36 17.07
N GLN A 220 14.20 -0.70 17.65
CA GLN A 220 13.07 -1.38 18.30
C GLN A 220 12.23 -2.15 17.30
N ILE A 221 11.90 -1.59 16.13
CA ILE A 221 11.16 -2.30 15.07
C ILE A 221 11.94 -3.55 14.62
N ARG A 222 13.26 -3.45 14.44
CA ARG A 222 14.11 -4.61 14.09
C ARG A 222 14.10 -5.69 15.18
N HIS A 223 14.20 -5.29 16.45
CA HIS A 223 14.13 -6.22 17.57
C HIS A 223 12.77 -6.91 17.68
N ASP A 224 11.69 -6.16 17.52
CA ASP A 224 10.33 -6.69 17.58
C ASP A 224 10.03 -7.64 16.41
N LEU A 225 10.57 -7.35 15.21
CA LEU A 225 10.51 -8.27 14.07
C LEU A 225 11.21 -9.59 14.37
N ALA A 226 12.42 -9.53 14.94
CA ALA A 226 13.15 -10.74 15.34
C ALA A 226 12.39 -11.53 16.41
N SER A 227 11.79 -10.84 17.39
CA SER A 227 10.98 -11.44 18.46
C SER A 227 9.71 -12.11 17.91
N ALA A 228 8.99 -11.45 17.00
CA ALA A 228 7.80 -11.99 16.36
C ALA A 228 8.08 -13.28 15.58
N LEU A 229 9.29 -13.41 15.03
CA LEU A 229 9.74 -14.57 14.26
C LEU A 229 10.50 -15.61 15.10
N ALA A 230 10.78 -15.34 16.38
CA ALA A 230 11.49 -16.27 17.26
C ALA A 230 10.87 -17.69 17.34
N PRO A 231 9.52 -17.87 17.27
CA PRO A 231 8.93 -19.19 17.25
C PRO A 231 9.21 -20.02 15.98
N LEU A 232 9.75 -19.40 14.91
CA LEU A 232 10.25 -20.12 13.73
C LEU A 232 11.77 -20.33 13.88
N PRO A 233 12.24 -21.57 14.15
CA PRO A 233 13.64 -21.83 14.42
C PRO A 233 14.54 -21.36 13.29
N LEU A 234 15.59 -20.62 13.65
CA LEU A 234 16.59 -20.11 12.68
C LEU A 234 17.21 -21.26 11.88
N ALA A 235 17.42 -22.43 12.49
CA ALA A 235 17.95 -23.62 11.82
C ALA A 235 17.08 -24.10 10.65
N ASP A 236 15.74 -24.00 10.77
CA ASP A 236 14.82 -24.45 9.72
C ASP A 236 14.72 -23.42 8.60
N ARG A 237 14.86 -22.13 8.92
CA ARG A 237 15.01 -21.06 7.93
C ARG A 237 16.34 -21.14 7.17
N LEU A 238 17.44 -21.42 7.86
CA LEU A 238 18.77 -21.58 7.27
C LEU A 238 18.88 -22.85 6.41
N ARG A 239 18.27 -23.97 6.81
CA ARG A 239 18.21 -25.19 5.98
C ARG A 239 17.47 -24.98 4.66
N ALA A 240 16.54 -24.03 4.64
CA ALA A 240 15.78 -23.70 3.44
C ALA A 240 16.49 -22.66 2.55
N ARG A 241 17.55 -21.98 3.03
CA ARG A 241 18.33 -21.03 2.23
C ARG A 241 19.08 -21.73 1.11
N GLU A 242 18.46 -21.85 -0.05
CA GLU A 242 19.19 -22.00 -1.30
C GLU A 242 19.39 -20.64 -1.94
N THR A 243 20.60 -20.11 -1.82
CA THR A 243 21.05 -18.88 -2.50
C THR A 243 21.50 -19.18 -3.93
N THR A 244 21.94 -20.40 -4.20
CA THR A 244 22.53 -20.83 -5.49
C THR A 244 21.50 -21.02 -6.60
N CYS A 245 20.24 -21.26 -6.24
CA CYS A 245 19.11 -21.43 -7.16
C CYS A 245 18.09 -20.28 -7.03
N ASP A 246 18.48 -19.15 -6.44
CA ASP A 246 17.61 -17.98 -6.34
C ASP A 246 17.48 -17.32 -7.72
N VAL A 247 16.33 -17.56 -8.35
CA VAL A 247 15.97 -16.98 -9.65
C VAL A 247 15.95 -15.44 -9.63
N GLY A 248 15.88 -14.82 -8.45
CA GLY A 248 15.91 -13.37 -8.29
C GLY A 248 17.30 -12.73 -8.38
N VAL A 249 18.39 -13.50 -8.34
CA VAL A 249 19.77 -12.95 -8.38
C VAL A 249 20.15 -12.43 -9.76
N ALA A 250 19.50 -12.92 -10.82
CA ALA A 250 19.76 -12.51 -12.21
C ALA A 250 18.80 -11.42 -12.72
N VAL A 251 17.92 -10.89 -11.86
CA VAL A 251 16.96 -9.84 -12.24
C VAL A 251 17.62 -8.48 -12.02
N ASP A 252 18.31 -7.98 -13.04
CA ASP A 252 18.83 -6.62 -13.07
C ASP A 252 17.74 -5.66 -13.57
N SER A 253 17.40 -4.64 -12.77
CA SER A 253 16.68 -3.48 -13.27
C SER A 253 17.67 -2.35 -13.57
N PRO A 254 17.68 -1.75 -14.78
CA PRO A 254 18.59 -0.66 -15.13
C PRO A 254 18.52 0.55 -14.17
N ASP A 255 17.37 0.77 -13.54
CA ASP A 255 17.13 1.85 -12.57
C ASP A 255 17.60 1.50 -11.14
N GLU A 256 18.05 0.27 -10.88
CA GLU A 256 18.48 -0.18 -9.56
C GLU A 256 19.80 0.47 -9.12
N TYR A 257 20.64 0.86 -10.08
CA TYR A 257 22.02 1.30 -9.85
C TYR A 257 22.20 2.81 -9.63
N ALA A 258 21.15 3.62 -9.79
CA ALA A 258 21.23 5.07 -9.68
C ALA A 258 20.34 5.62 -8.56
N ARG A 259 20.96 6.21 -7.54
CA ARG A 259 20.30 7.04 -6.53
C ARG A 259 20.96 8.40 -6.48
N ARG A 260 20.16 9.46 -6.57
CA ARG A 260 20.66 10.84 -6.68
C ARG A 260 20.94 11.47 -5.32
N ASP A 261 20.20 11.08 -4.29
CA ASP A 261 20.29 11.65 -2.95
C ASP A 261 19.82 10.68 -1.85
N LEU A 262 20.02 11.07 -0.59
CA LEU A 262 19.58 10.30 0.58
C LEU A 262 18.07 10.17 0.69
N ALA A 263 17.28 11.08 0.11
CA ALA A 263 15.82 10.99 0.13
C ALA A 263 15.35 9.81 -0.74
N GLN A 264 15.95 9.61 -1.92
CA GLN A 264 15.69 8.44 -2.74
C GLN A 264 16.18 7.14 -2.10
N VAL A 265 17.27 7.18 -1.31
CA VAL A 265 17.71 6.02 -0.52
C VAL A 265 16.67 5.67 0.54
N LEU A 266 16.19 6.64 1.32
CA LEU A 266 15.15 6.44 2.32
C LEU A 266 13.86 5.91 1.70
N ALA A 267 13.33 6.59 0.69
CA ALA A 267 12.05 6.24 0.06
C ALA A 267 12.04 4.79 -0.44
N ALA A 268 13.07 4.35 -1.16
CA ALA A 268 13.09 2.98 -1.66
C ALA A 268 13.29 1.94 -0.55
N ASN A 269 14.06 2.25 0.50
CA ASN A 269 14.23 1.33 1.61
C ASN A 269 12.95 1.21 2.44
N PHE A 270 12.19 2.29 2.63
CA PHE A 270 10.85 2.20 3.24
C PHE A 270 9.90 1.34 2.41
N VAL A 271 9.80 1.59 1.09
CA VAL A 271 8.99 0.75 0.19
C VAL A 271 9.40 -0.72 0.29
N ARG A 272 10.70 -1.02 0.27
CA ARG A 272 11.23 -2.38 0.41
C ARG A 272 10.85 -3.01 1.74
N VAL A 273 10.97 -2.29 2.85
CA VAL A 273 10.59 -2.79 4.18
C VAL A 273 9.09 -3.06 4.24
N GLU A 274 8.27 -2.16 3.72
CA GLU A 274 6.81 -2.27 3.74
C GLU A 274 6.33 -3.45 2.91
N GLN A 275 6.88 -3.62 1.70
CA GLN A 275 6.60 -4.78 0.85
C GLN A 275 7.07 -6.08 1.51
N ALA A 276 8.25 -6.07 2.12
CA ALA A 276 8.78 -7.23 2.83
C ALA A 276 7.89 -7.61 4.02
N LEU A 277 7.49 -6.65 4.86
CA LEU A 277 6.58 -6.87 5.98
C LEU A 277 5.20 -7.35 5.51
N ARG A 278 4.71 -6.86 4.35
CA ARG A 278 3.45 -7.34 3.75
C ARG A 278 3.55 -8.79 3.29
N SER A 279 4.63 -9.15 2.61
CA SER A 279 4.90 -10.54 2.20
C SER A 279 5.01 -11.46 3.42
N LEU A 280 5.67 -10.98 4.47
CA LEU A 280 5.81 -11.69 5.74
C LEU A 280 4.44 -11.88 6.42
N GLU A 281 3.62 -10.83 6.51
CA GLU A 281 2.27 -10.87 7.08
C GLU A 281 1.40 -11.93 6.42
N GLU A 282 1.34 -11.96 5.08
CA GLU A 282 0.54 -12.92 4.33
C GLU A 282 1.07 -14.35 4.47
N THR A 283 2.39 -14.54 4.39
CA THR A 283 3.00 -15.87 4.50
C THR A 283 2.83 -16.46 5.90
N LEU A 284 2.89 -15.62 6.94
CA LEU A 284 2.71 -16.06 8.33
C LEU A 284 1.27 -16.48 8.65
N LYS A 285 0.25 -16.07 7.88
CA LYS A 285 -1.11 -16.59 8.03
C LYS A 285 -1.17 -18.11 7.85
N VAL A 286 -0.22 -18.67 7.09
CA VAL A 286 -0.07 -20.11 6.90
C VAL A 286 1.01 -20.68 7.81
N ALA A 287 2.19 -20.03 7.86
CA ALA A 287 3.36 -20.58 8.54
C ALA A 287 3.37 -20.40 10.07
N LEU A 288 2.83 -19.29 10.59
CA LEU A 288 2.79 -18.98 12.03
C LEU A 288 1.70 -17.93 12.33
N PRO A 289 0.42 -18.32 12.40
CA PRO A 289 -0.70 -17.38 12.58
C PRO A 289 -0.56 -16.48 13.82
N GLY A 290 0.06 -16.99 14.89
CA GLY A 290 0.29 -16.23 16.12
C GLY A 290 1.19 -15.00 15.98
N ALA A 291 2.00 -14.92 14.92
CA ALA A 291 2.90 -13.79 14.65
C ALA A 291 2.29 -12.73 13.71
N VAL A 292 1.19 -13.03 13.01
CA VAL A 292 0.61 -12.15 11.98
C VAL A 292 0.29 -10.76 12.53
N ARG A 293 -0.38 -10.69 13.68
CA ARG A 293 -0.77 -9.40 14.30
C ARG A 293 0.44 -8.56 14.70
N ALA A 294 1.52 -9.19 15.17
CA ALA A 294 2.74 -8.47 15.52
C ALA A 294 3.40 -7.87 14.27
N VAL A 295 3.42 -8.60 13.16
CA VAL A 295 3.98 -8.14 11.89
C VAL A 295 3.12 -7.06 11.24
N GLU A 296 1.79 -7.17 11.32
CA GLU A 296 0.87 -6.11 10.93
C GLU A 296 1.14 -4.81 11.71
N GLN A 297 1.33 -4.89 13.03
CA GLN A 297 1.68 -3.73 13.85
C GLN A 297 3.04 -3.13 13.46
N LEU A 298 4.03 -3.96 13.11
CA LEU A 298 5.32 -3.49 12.61
C LEU A 298 5.18 -2.76 11.27
N ARG A 299 4.28 -3.21 10.39
CA ARG A 299 3.98 -2.53 9.13
C ARG A 299 3.40 -1.14 9.37
N TYR A 300 2.41 -0.99 10.26
CA TYR A 300 1.85 0.33 10.59
C TYR A 300 2.85 1.26 11.29
N ARG A 301 3.70 0.71 12.17
CA ARG A 301 4.79 1.46 12.79
C ARG A 301 5.82 1.92 11.76
N THR A 302 6.08 1.12 10.72
CA THR A 302 6.99 1.48 9.62
C THR A 302 6.43 2.65 8.80
N TYR A 303 5.12 2.66 8.48
CA TYR A 303 4.50 3.82 7.83
C TYR A 303 4.60 5.10 8.67
N THR A 304 4.38 4.96 9.98
CA THR A 304 4.51 6.09 10.92
C THR A 304 5.95 6.59 10.95
N LEU A 305 6.92 5.67 11.03
CA LEU A 305 8.34 5.99 11.00
C LEU A 305 8.73 6.71 9.70
N GLN A 306 8.30 6.21 8.54
CA GLN A 306 8.55 6.86 7.24
C GLN A 306 8.08 8.30 7.25
N ARG A 307 6.84 8.53 7.68
CA ARG A 307 6.26 9.88 7.75
C ARG A 307 7.09 10.79 8.66
N VAL A 308 7.46 10.32 9.85
CA VAL A 308 8.24 11.14 10.79
C VAL A 308 9.64 11.42 10.25
N VAL A 309 10.32 10.44 9.66
CA VAL A 309 11.65 10.63 9.06
C VAL A 309 11.60 11.67 7.94
N GLU A 310 10.61 11.62 7.04
CA GLU A 310 10.49 12.61 5.97
C GLU A 310 10.17 14.02 6.51
N ILE A 311 9.29 14.13 7.52
CA ILE A 311 9.02 15.42 8.17
C ILE A 311 10.28 15.97 8.82
N THR A 312 11.00 15.15 9.59
CA THR A 312 12.24 15.56 10.26
C THR A 312 13.30 15.98 9.25
N ARG A 313 13.48 15.23 8.16
CA ARG A 313 14.43 15.56 7.09
C ARG A 313 14.07 16.88 6.40
N ALA A 314 12.80 17.05 6.00
CA ALA A 314 12.35 18.27 5.34
C ALA A 314 12.43 19.49 6.27
N ALA A 315 12.09 19.32 7.55
CA ALA A 315 12.27 20.34 8.56
C ALA A 315 13.75 20.68 8.72
N SER A 316 14.64 19.70 8.90
CA SER A 316 16.08 19.93 9.03
C SER A 316 16.67 20.69 7.84
N ALA A 317 16.30 20.32 6.60
CA ALA A 317 16.75 21.03 5.40
C ALA A 317 16.26 22.49 5.36
N ARG A 318 14.96 22.71 5.60
CA ARG A 318 14.39 24.07 5.70
C ARG A 318 15.07 24.86 6.82
N LEU A 319 15.40 24.18 7.92
CA LEU A 319 16.02 24.83 9.07
C LEU A 319 17.53 25.09 8.86
N ALA A 320 18.19 24.39 7.95
CA ALA A 320 19.58 24.70 7.61
C ALA A 320 19.70 26.04 6.87
N GLU A 321 18.63 26.46 6.16
CA GLU A 321 18.63 27.66 5.33
C GLU A 321 18.15 28.93 6.06
N ALA A 322 17.50 28.82 7.22
CA ALA A 322 17.00 30.01 7.91
C ALA A 322 18.08 30.69 8.76
N SER A 323 18.15 32.01 8.62
CA SER A 323 19.11 32.87 9.32
C SER A 323 18.76 33.13 10.78
N LEU A 324 17.51 32.91 11.19
CA LEU A 324 17.01 33.20 12.53
C LEU A 324 15.99 32.15 12.99
N TYR A 325 16.21 31.62 14.19
CA TYR A 325 15.27 30.77 14.91
C TYR A 325 14.72 31.48 16.12
N VAL A 326 13.40 31.58 16.20
CA VAL A 326 12.73 32.16 17.36
C VAL A 326 11.78 31.12 17.95
N LEU A 327 12.00 30.79 19.22
CA LEU A 327 11.07 29.99 20.01
C LEU A 327 10.05 30.95 20.64
N LEU A 328 8.79 30.77 20.25
CA LEU A 328 7.67 31.55 20.75
C LEU A 328 6.84 30.70 21.69
N ASP A 329 6.45 31.25 22.83
CA ASP A 329 5.42 30.67 23.68
C ASP A 329 4.04 30.83 23.01
N GLY A 330 3.16 29.85 23.19
CA GLY A 330 1.86 29.79 22.50
C GLY A 330 0.87 30.91 22.84
N ARG A 331 1.19 31.76 23.84
CA ARG A 331 0.34 32.82 24.41
C ARG A 331 -1.02 32.30 24.89
N ASP A 332 -1.84 33.18 25.44
CA ASP A 332 -3.15 32.82 25.97
C ASP A 332 -4.21 32.63 24.87
N SER A 333 -3.90 33.05 23.64
CA SER A 333 -4.75 32.87 22.46
C SER A 333 -3.96 32.90 21.15
N GLU A 334 -4.51 32.25 20.11
CA GLU A 334 -3.93 32.24 18.76
C GLU A 334 -3.75 33.66 18.18
N GLY A 335 -4.66 34.58 18.51
CA GLY A 335 -4.56 35.98 18.08
C GLY A 335 -3.33 36.68 18.66
N GLN A 336 -3.07 36.51 19.96
CA GLN A 336 -1.89 37.07 20.62
C GLN A 336 -0.60 36.42 20.13
N PHE A 337 -0.62 35.10 19.87
CA PHE A 337 0.52 34.39 19.27
C PHE A 337 0.88 34.94 17.89
N ARG A 338 -0.12 35.11 17.00
CA ARG A 338 0.11 35.70 15.66
C ARG A 338 0.67 37.11 15.76
N GLN A 339 0.09 37.94 16.63
CA GLN A 339 0.53 39.32 16.79
C GLN A 339 2.00 39.41 17.24
N LEU A 340 2.44 38.51 18.12
CA LEU A 340 3.84 38.39 18.53
C LEU A 340 4.74 37.92 17.37
N ALA A 341 4.32 36.89 16.63
CA ALA A 341 5.07 36.38 15.50
C ALA A 341 5.26 37.46 14.41
N ASP A 342 4.19 38.17 14.06
CA ASP A 342 4.21 39.25 13.07
C ASP A 342 5.10 40.41 13.51
N ALA A 343 5.06 40.79 14.80
CA ALA A 343 5.93 41.84 15.34
C ALA A 343 7.43 41.49 15.26
N ILE A 344 7.77 40.20 15.41
CA ILE A 344 9.15 39.71 15.33
C ILE A 344 9.62 39.60 13.88
N VAL A 345 8.73 39.22 12.96
CA VAL A 345 9.04 39.19 11.51
C VAL A 345 9.22 40.60 10.94
N ALA A 346 8.50 41.59 11.49
CA ALA A 346 8.58 42.99 11.06
C ALA A 346 9.78 43.77 11.63
N ALA A 347 10.49 43.21 12.62
CA ALA A 347 11.64 43.83 13.30
C ALA A 347 12.96 43.50 12.60
#